data_AF-A0A920IDQ5-F1
#
_entry.id   AF-A0A920IDQ5-F1
#
_cell.length_a   1.000
_cell.length_b   1.000
_cell.length_c   1.000
_cell.angle_alpha   90.00
_cell.angle_beta   90.00
_cell.angle_gamma   90.00
#
_symmetry.space_group_name_H-M   'P 1'
#
loop_
_entity.id
_entity.type
_entity.pdbx_description
1 polymer ?
#
loop_
_entity_poly.entity_id
_entity_poly.type
_entity_poly.pdbx_seq_one_letter_code
_entity_poly.pdbx_strand_id
1 'polypeptide(L)'
;MDLKQTYNTIAPYTIEEAYEVAEAIYENDMDKLCDELGDLLLQVVFHSQIAYELGDFKLEDVIAAVCDKMIRRHPHIFGNKKEKDITSIRKTWEEIKQEEREEKSQDSDFLSMLDGSQQQSPSLNESTKITTTRFKSWL
;
A
#
# COMPACT_ATOMS: atom_id res chain seq x y z
N MET A 1 17.71 14.50 8.39
CA MET A 1 16.61 15.44 8.75
C MET A 1 16.84 15.98 10.17
N ASP A 2 15.99 16.90 10.67
CA ASP A 2 16.05 17.31 12.09
C ASP A 2 16.11 16.06 12.99
N LEU A 3 17.04 16.06 13.94
CA LEU A 3 17.69 14.89 14.55
C LEU A 3 16.78 14.00 15.43
N LYS A 4 15.44 14.13 15.30
CA LYS A 4 14.43 13.57 16.19
C LYS A 4 13.37 12.69 15.52
N GLN A 5 13.22 12.74 14.20
CA GLN A 5 12.19 11.94 13.54
C GLN A 5 12.68 10.51 13.29
N THR A 6 11.85 9.56 13.70
CA THR A 6 12.03 8.10 13.54
C THR A 6 10.77 7.52 12.89
N TYR A 7 10.84 6.29 12.38
CA TYR A 7 9.64 5.61 11.85
C TYR A 7 8.46 5.65 12.82
N ASN A 8 8.71 5.43 14.12
CA ASN A 8 7.69 5.41 15.16
C ASN A 8 7.04 6.77 15.39
N THR A 9 7.78 7.86 15.24
CA THR A 9 7.22 9.21 15.39
C THR A 9 6.43 9.64 14.17
N ILE A 10 6.69 9.05 12.99
CA ILE A 10 6.02 9.40 11.73
C ILE A 10 4.78 8.54 11.48
N ALA A 11 4.80 7.26 11.89
CA ALA A 11 3.71 6.32 11.64
C ALA A 11 2.31 6.81 12.06
N PRO A 12 2.11 7.51 13.20
CA PRO A 12 0.80 8.03 13.56
C PRO A 12 0.25 9.03 12.53
N TYR A 13 1.09 9.94 12.03
CA TYR A 13 0.69 10.91 11.01
C TYR A 13 0.29 10.21 9.71
N THR A 14 1.04 9.18 9.30
CA THR A 14 0.65 8.39 8.10
C THR A 14 -0.76 7.79 8.21
N ILE A 15 -1.20 7.43 9.41
CA ILE A 15 -2.55 6.91 9.64
C ILE A 15 -3.58 8.05 9.59
N GLU A 16 -3.26 9.20 10.19
CA GLU A 16 -4.09 10.41 10.18
C GLU A 16 -4.39 10.88 8.75
N GLU A 17 -3.35 11.08 7.92
CA GLU A 17 -3.51 11.49 6.51
C GLU A 17 -4.39 10.49 5.72
N ALA A 18 -4.27 9.19 6.01
CA ALA A 18 -5.08 8.18 5.36
C ALA A 18 -6.58 8.27 5.73
N TYR A 19 -6.88 8.71 6.96
CA TYR A 19 -8.25 9.00 7.38
C TYR A 19 -8.77 10.28 6.74
N GLU A 20 -7.94 11.32 6.61
CA GLU A 20 -8.32 12.58 5.98
C GLU A 20 -8.59 12.41 4.49
N VAL A 21 -7.78 11.61 3.77
CA VAL A 21 -8.09 11.16 2.40
C VAL A 21 -9.46 10.48 2.33
N ALA A 22 -9.76 9.57 3.27
CA ALA A 22 -11.04 8.87 3.29
C ALA A 22 -12.22 9.81 3.58
N GLU A 23 -12.03 10.80 4.46
CA GLU A 23 -13.01 11.84 4.74
C GLU A 23 -13.26 12.72 3.51
N ALA A 24 -12.22 13.20 2.84
CA ALA A 24 -12.34 14.01 1.62
C ALA A 24 -13.13 13.28 0.52
N ILE A 25 -12.90 11.97 0.35
CA ILE A 25 -13.69 11.12 -0.56
C ILE A 25 -15.16 11.07 -0.14
N TYR A 26 -15.43 10.89 1.16
CA TYR A 26 -16.80 10.82 1.68
C TYR A 26 -17.56 12.14 1.46
N GLU A 27 -16.86 13.27 1.63
CA GLU A 27 -17.39 14.61 1.45
C GLU A 27 -17.51 15.01 -0.04
N ASN A 28 -16.93 14.24 -0.97
CA ASN A 28 -16.78 14.57 -2.39
C ASN A 28 -16.05 15.92 -2.59
N ASP A 29 -15.13 16.25 -1.70
CA ASP A 29 -14.29 17.45 -1.78
C ASP A 29 -13.01 17.11 -2.56
N MET A 30 -12.96 17.51 -3.82
CA MET A 30 -11.85 17.19 -4.72
C MET A 30 -10.59 18.02 -4.44
N ASP A 31 -10.75 19.24 -3.91
CA ASP A 31 -9.62 20.11 -3.58
C ASP A 31 -8.94 19.56 -2.32
N LYS A 32 -9.74 19.26 -1.28
CA LYS A 32 -9.25 18.58 -0.07
C LYS A 32 -8.61 17.24 -0.41
N LEU A 33 -9.25 16.41 -1.26
CA LEU A 33 -8.68 15.13 -1.66
C LEU A 33 -7.30 15.27 -2.32
N CYS A 34 -7.09 16.30 -3.14
CA CYS A 34 -5.79 16.55 -3.76
C CYS A 34 -4.73 16.91 -2.72
N ASP A 35 -5.10 17.75 -1.76
CA ASP A 35 -4.21 18.18 -0.68
C ASP A 35 -3.83 16.99 0.23
N GLU A 36 -4.82 16.22 0.73
CA GLU A 36 -4.55 15.10 1.64
C GLU A 36 -3.76 13.96 0.95
N LEU A 37 -3.94 13.75 -0.35
CA LEU A 37 -3.10 12.81 -1.11
C LEU A 37 -1.65 13.29 -1.21
N GLY A 38 -1.44 14.60 -1.27
CA GLY A 38 -0.13 15.22 -1.20
C GLY A 38 0.53 15.00 0.16
N ASP A 39 -0.21 15.22 1.24
CA ASP A 39 0.31 15.04 2.61
C ASP A 39 0.57 13.56 2.92
N LEU A 40 -0.29 12.64 2.47
CA LEU A 40 -0.02 11.20 2.54
C LEU A 40 1.25 10.81 1.77
N LEU A 41 1.48 11.39 0.58
CA LEU A 41 2.71 11.17 -0.18
C LEU A 41 3.94 11.76 0.52
N LEU A 42 3.80 12.89 1.21
CA LEU A 42 4.87 13.49 2.00
C LEU A 42 5.33 12.53 3.11
N GLN A 43 4.40 11.81 3.76
CA GLN A 43 4.76 10.78 4.75
C GLN A 43 5.60 9.65 4.13
N VAL A 44 5.29 9.21 2.90
CA VAL A 44 6.09 8.22 2.17
C VAL A 44 7.51 8.73 1.90
N VAL A 45 7.65 10.00 1.54
CA VAL A 45 8.95 10.64 1.34
C VAL A 45 9.76 10.67 2.65
N PHE A 46 9.14 11.00 3.78
CA PHE A 46 9.84 10.99 5.06
C PHE A 46 10.32 9.59 5.48
N HIS A 47 9.48 8.57 5.37
CA HIS A 47 9.90 7.19 5.65
C HIS A 47 11.05 6.75 4.72
N SER A 48 10.97 7.11 3.44
CA SER A 48 12.02 6.79 2.47
C SER A 48 13.34 7.52 2.77
N GLN A 49 13.27 8.76 3.27
CA GLN A 49 14.45 9.51 3.69
C GLN A 49 15.11 8.88 4.92
N ILE A 50 14.32 8.45 5.91
CA ILE A 50 14.86 7.74 7.08
C ILE A 50 15.53 6.44 6.65
N ALA A 51 14.88 5.65 5.78
CA ALA A 51 15.45 4.42 5.22
C ALA A 51 16.76 4.67 4.49
N TYR A 52 16.83 5.75 3.72
CA TYR A 52 18.06 6.13 3.03
C TYR A 52 19.18 6.50 4.00
N GLU A 53 18.87 7.28 5.05
CA GLU A 53 19.83 7.65 6.10
C GLU A 53 20.35 6.42 6.88
N LEU A 54 19.54 5.37 7.02
CA LEU A 54 19.91 4.10 7.65
C LEU A 54 20.61 3.11 6.70
N GLY A 55 20.63 3.39 5.39
CA GLY A 55 21.24 2.53 4.37
C GLY A 55 20.37 1.35 3.92
N ASP A 56 19.05 1.39 4.17
CA ASP A 56 18.12 0.31 3.87
C ASP A 56 17.65 0.34 2.41
N PHE A 57 16.93 1.40 2.02
CA PHE A 57 16.40 1.62 0.67
C PHE A 57 16.20 3.11 0.40
N LYS A 58 15.92 3.48 -0.85
CA LYS A 58 15.68 4.86 -1.28
C LYS A 58 14.26 5.05 -1.79
N LEU A 59 13.86 6.32 -1.95
CA LEU A 59 12.56 6.67 -2.53
C LEU A 59 12.38 6.04 -3.93
N GLU A 60 13.44 5.97 -4.73
CA GLU A 60 13.43 5.36 -6.06
C GLU A 60 13.03 3.88 -5.99
N ASP A 61 13.45 3.16 -4.96
CA ASP A 61 13.10 1.74 -4.77
C ASP A 61 11.61 1.58 -4.45
N VAL A 62 11.04 2.49 -3.66
CA VAL A 62 9.60 2.53 -3.36
C VAL A 62 8.80 2.82 -4.63
N ILE A 63 9.25 3.78 -5.44
CA ILE A 63 8.62 4.14 -6.73
C ILE A 63 8.69 2.95 -7.71
N ALA A 64 9.85 2.33 -7.85
CA ALA A 64 10.02 1.14 -8.70
C ALA A 64 9.07 0.02 -8.26
N ALA A 65 9.00 -0.26 -6.96
CA ALA A 65 8.14 -1.29 -6.40
C ALA A 65 6.64 -1.03 -6.65
N VAL A 66 6.18 0.23 -6.65
CA VAL A 66 4.77 0.53 -7.01
C VAL A 66 4.54 0.44 -8.51
N CYS A 67 5.48 0.89 -9.35
CA CYS A 67 5.40 0.75 -10.80
C CYS A 67 5.31 -0.73 -11.22
N ASP A 68 6.17 -1.58 -10.66
CA ASP A 68 6.16 -3.02 -10.94
C ASP A 68 4.84 -3.67 -10.51
N LYS A 69 4.31 -3.30 -9.34
CA LYS A 69 2.97 -3.75 -8.90
C LYS A 69 1.88 -3.26 -9.85
N MET A 70 1.94 -2.03 -10.34
CA MET A 70 0.96 -1.49 -11.28
C MET A 70 0.95 -2.28 -12.59
N ILE A 71 2.13 -2.51 -13.18
CA ILE A 71 2.28 -3.27 -14.42
C ILE A 71 1.77 -4.71 -14.23
N ARG A 72 2.23 -5.38 -13.16
CA ARG A 72 1.89 -6.79 -12.91
C ARG A 72 0.42 -6.99 -12.58
N ARG A 73 -0.22 -6.09 -11.80
CA ARG A 73 -1.63 -6.21 -11.42
C ARG A 73 -2.60 -5.70 -12.49
N HIS A 74 -2.13 -4.96 -13.49
CA HIS A 74 -2.97 -4.43 -14.57
C HIS A 74 -2.43 -4.80 -15.96
N PRO A 75 -2.28 -6.12 -16.25
CA PRO A 75 -1.77 -6.57 -17.54
C PRO A 75 -2.69 -6.20 -18.72
N HIS A 76 -3.96 -5.86 -18.45
CA HIS A 76 -4.92 -5.38 -19.43
C HIS A 76 -4.72 -3.90 -19.81
N ILE A 77 -4.10 -3.09 -18.92
CA ILE A 77 -3.77 -1.68 -19.19
C ILE A 77 -2.38 -1.58 -19.82
N PHE A 78 -1.42 -2.36 -19.33
CA PHE A 78 0.00 -2.24 -19.70
C PHE A 78 0.50 -3.36 -20.63
N GLY A 79 -0.28 -4.40 -20.87
CA GLY A 79 0.06 -5.51 -21.75
C GLY A 79 -0.55 -5.40 -23.14
N ASN A 80 -0.02 -6.18 -24.08
CA ASN A 80 -0.48 -6.21 -25.49
C ASN A 80 -1.77 -7.03 -25.70
N LYS A 81 -2.30 -7.68 -24.66
CA LYS A 81 -3.55 -8.44 -24.72
C LYS A 81 -4.71 -7.56 -24.27
N LYS A 82 -5.56 -7.18 -25.24
CA LYS A 82 -6.89 -6.62 -24.96
C LYS A 82 -7.77 -7.71 -24.34
N GLU A 83 -7.68 -7.91 -23.04
CA GLU A 83 -8.72 -8.62 -22.30
C GLU A 83 -9.97 -7.74 -22.30
N LYS A 84 -11.02 -8.24 -22.97
CA LYS A 84 -12.24 -7.46 -23.25
C LYS A 84 -13.32 -7.61 -22.17
N ASP A 85 -13.08 -8.38 -21.12
CA ASP A 85 -14.08 -8.73 -20.11
C ASP A 85 -13.64 -8.31 -18.69
N ILE A 86 -14.45 -7.48 -18.06
CA ILE A 86 -14.23 -6.93 -16.72
C ILE A 86 -14.20 -8.03 -15.66
N THR A 87 -14.97 -9.11 -15.87
CA THR A 87 -15.03 -10.22 -14.91
C THR A 87 -13.74 -11.04 -14.89
N SER A 88 -13.09 -11.23 -16.05
CA SER A 88 -11.80 -11.91 -16.15
C SER A 88 -10.67 -11.08 -15.57
N ILE A 89 -10.70 -9.77 -15.77
CA ILE A 89 -9.71 -8.83 -15.21
C ILE A 89 -9.70 -8.89 -13.68
N ARG A 90 -10.88 -8.86 -13.05
CA ARG A 90 -11.00 -8.88 -11.59
C ARG A 90 -10.50 -10.18 -10.98
N LYS A 91 -10.85 -11.32 -11.58
CA LYS A 91 -10.41 -12.64 -11.11
C LYS A 91 -8.88 -12.74 -11.16
N THR A 92 -8.28 -12.32 -12.26
CA THR A 92 -6.82 -12.27 -12.45
C THR A 92 -6.14 -11.36 -11.43
N TRP A 93 -6.74 -10.21 -11.10
CA TRP A 93 -6.22 -9.29 -10.09
C TRP A 93 -6.25 -9.88 -8.67
N GLU A 94 -7.35 -10.56 -8.29
CA GLU A 94 -7.48 -11.22 -7.00
C GLU A 94 -6.50 -12.40 -6.86
N GLU A 95 -6.31 -13.19 -7.92
CA GLU A 95 -5.33 -14.29 -8.01
C GLU A 95 -3.89 -13.77 -7.83
N ILE A 96 -3.48 -12.76 -8.59
CA ILE A 96 -2.13 -12.15 -8.47
C ILE A 96 -1.89 -11.59 -7.06
N LYS A 97 -2.91 -10.99 -6.43
CA LYS A 97 -2.81 -10.46 -5.06
C LYS A 97 -2.68 -11.58 -4.02
N GLN A 98 -3.25 -12.76 -4.30
CA GLN A 98 -3.10 -13.92 -3.44
C GLN A 98 -1.70 -14.53 -3.56
N GLU A 99 -1.21 -14.73 -4.79
CA GLU A 99 0.15 -15.23 -5.06
C GLU A 99 1.22 -14.37 -4.36
N GLU A 100 1.12 -13.04 -4.43
CA GLU A 100 2.04 -12.14 -3.72
C GLU A 100 2.04 -12.30 -2.20
N ARG A 101 0.89 -12.65 -1.61
CA ARG A 101 0.81 -12.90 -0.17
C ARG A 101 1.47 -14.22 0.18
N GLU A 102 1.29 -15.23 -0.65
CA GLU A 102 1.92 -16.55 -0.47
C GLU A 102 3.44 -16.47 -0.63
N GLU A 103 3.96 -15.71 -1.59
CA GLU A 103 5.40 -15.45 -1.76
C GLU A 103 6.01 -14.74 -0.54
N LYS A 104 5.35 -13.69 -0.02
CA LYS A 104 5.80 -12.99 1.19
C LYS A 104 5.72 -13.84 2.44
N SER A 105 4.73 -14.73 2.52
CA SER A 105 4.59 -15.66 3.65
C SER A 105 5.71 -16.71 3.66
N GLN A 106 6.17 -17.17 2.51
CA GLN A 106 7.31 -18.11 2.41
C GLN A 106 8.63 -17.47 2.87
N ASP A 107 8.88 -16.20 2.53
CA ASP A 107 10.05 -15.46 3.02
C ASP A 107 9.98 -15.16 4.53
N SER A 108 8.77 -14.89 5.05
CA SER A 108 8.56 -14.69 6.49
C SER A 108 8.65 -15.99 7.30
N ASP A 109 8.28 -17.14 6.72
CA ASP A 109 8.41 -18.46 7.35
C ASP A 109 9.86 -18.93 7.44
N PHE A 110 10.70 -18.55 6.46
CA PHE A 110 12.14 -18.81 6.55
C PHE A 110 12.79 -17.99 7.68
N LEU A 111 12.35 -16.74 7.88
CA LEU A 111 12.82 -15.87 8.97
C LEU A 111 12.28 -16.32 10.34
N SER A 112 11.01 -16.75 10.42
CA SER A 112 10.37 -17.25 11.65
C SER A 112 10.89 -18.63 12.10
N MET A 113 11.37 -19.45 11.16
CA MET A 113 12.03 -20.73 11.46
C MET A 113 13.44 -20.54 12.04
N LEU A 114 14.08 -19.38 11.83
CA LEU A 114 15.39 -19.02 12.40
C LEU A 114 15.28 -18.23 13.71
N ASP A 115 14.18 -17.50 13.92
CA ASP A 115 13.90 -16.75 15.14
C ASP A 115 12.78 -17.42 15.93
N GLY A 116 13.14 -18.38 16.79
CA GLY A 116 12.24 -19.14 17.64
C GLY A 116 11.57 -18.32 18.76
N SER A 117 11.01 -17.16 18.46
CA SER A 117 10.27 -16.31 19.39
C SER A 117 8.87 -15.96 18.85
N GLN A 118 7.89 -16.75 19.28
CA GLN A 118 6.46 -16.46 19.14
C GLN A 118 6.14 -15.14 19.86
N GLN A 119 5.97 -14.04 19.12
CA GLN A 119 5.24 -12.87 19.61
C GLN A 119 3.78 -12.94 19.15
N GLN A 120 2.94 -13.38 20.08
CA GLN A 120 1.49 -13.22 19.99
C GLN A 120 1.15 -11.72 19.85
N SER A 121 0.57 -11.33 18.73
CA SER A 121 -0.13 -10.05 18.62
C SER A 121 -1.60 -10.25 19.04
N PRO A 122 -2.20 -9.34 19.83
CA PRO A 122 -3.55 -9.52 20.33
C PRO A 122 -4.58 -9.40 19.20
N SER A 123 -5.61 -10.23 19.30
CA SER A 123 -6.77 -10.28 18.42
C SER A 123 -7.55 -8.96 18.43
N LEU A 124 -7.68 -8.30 17.28
CA LEU A 124 -8.71 -7.30 17.03
C LEU A 124 -9.82 -7.95 16.21
N ASN A 125 -10.83 -8.42 16.92
CA ASN A 125 -12.12 -8.77 16.34
C ASN A 125 -12.99 -7.51 16.24
N GLU A 126 -13.74 -7.48 15.13
CA GLU A 126 -14.93 -6.69 14.82
C GLU A 126 -14.81 -5.32 14.10
N SER A 127 -15.19 -5.39 12.82
CA SER A 127 -16.21 -4.54 12.17
C SER A 127 -15.79 -3.16 11.65
N THR A 128 -15.63 -3.07 10.32
CA THR A 128 -16.60 -2.40 9.43
C THR A 128 -16.31 -2.77 7.97
N LYS A 129 -17.27 -3.37 7.28
CA LYS A 129 -17.23 -3.58 5.83
C LYS A 129 -17.43 -2.23 5.14
N ILE A 130 -16.35 -1.59 4.71
CA ILE A 130 -16.47 -0.44 3.81
C ILE A 130 -16.75 -1.01 2.42
N THR A 131 -17.99 -0.82 1.98
CA THR A 131 -18.50 -1.25 0.68
C THR A 131 -17.76 -0.50 -0.43
N THR A 132 -16.93 -1.20 -1.20
CA THR A 132 -16.29 -0.70 -2.42
C THR A 132 -17.36 -0.22 -3.40
N THR A 133 -17.64 1.07 -3.42
CA THR A 133 -18.44 1.70 -4.47
C THR A 133 -17.58 2.78 -5.13
N ARG A 134 -17.21 2.50 -6.39
CA ARG A 134 -16.51 3.34 -7.39
C ARG A 134 -14.98 3.26 -7.48
N PHE A 135 -14.50 2.04 -7.75
CA PHE A 135 -13.38 1.80 -8.68
C PHE A 135 -13.92 1.64 -10.13
N LYS A 136 -14.87 2.47 -10.55
CA LYS A 136 -15.67 2.27 -11.79
C LYS A 136 -15.21 3.07 -13.01
N SER A 137 -14.10 3.82 -12.93
CA SER A 137 -13.66 4.67 -14.05
C SER A 137 -12.20 4.44 -14.50
N TRP A 138 -11.52 3.45 -13.93
CA TRP A 138 -10.17 3.05 -14.34
C TRP A 138 -10.13 1.56 -14.71
N LEU A 139 -11.19 1.12 -15.40
CA LEU A 139 -11.37 -0.15 -16.10
C LEU A 139 -12.09 0.17 -17.41
#